data_AF-A0A3N1CWT9-F1
#
_entry.id   AF-A0A3N1CWT9-F1
#
_cell.length_a   1.000
_cell.length_b   1.000
_cell.length_c   1.000
_cell.angle_alpha   90.00
_cell.angle_beta   90.00
_cell.angle_gamma   90.00
#
_symmetry.space_group_name_H-M   'P 1'
#
loop_
_entity.id
_entity.type
_entity.pdbx_description
1 polymer ?
#
loop_
_entity_poly.entity_id
_entity_poly.type
_entity_poly.pdbx_seq_one_letter_code
_entity_poly.pdbx_strand_id
1 'polypeptide(L)'
;MTTSTRDRIIDAAMELFGRNGYKGTSITQIESAAGLTPGAGGIYHHFRSKEAVLSAGIERHLDRVSALRDIRHVFAGVGDLRTELTLTARYALTELDHEAELLRVVASEARSRPELVGDAVHQLIGSTFEAFSSWLRDSADVPADRADAIASVGLGALLSSRLLRALLSTDPFPIDDDALVTTWVDMMHGVLTRSARSGPA
;
A
#
# COMPACT_ATOMS: atom_id res chain seq x y z
N MET A 1 -15.56 14.02 13.61
CA MET A 1 -14.73 13.71 14.79
C MET A 1 -13.57 14.69 14.82
N THR A 2 -13.26 15.32 15.96
CA THR A 2 -12.11 16.23 16.09
C THR A 2 -10.81 15.42 16.13
N THR A 3 -9.92 15.62 15.16
CA THR A 3 -8.59 14.98 15.10
C THR A 3 -7.82 15.26 16.39
N SER A 4 -7.34 14.22 17.07
CA SER A 4 -6.61 14.40 18.33
C SER A 4 -5.24 15.06 18.08
N THR A 5 -4.65 15.68 19.11
CA THR A 5 -3.26 16.18 18.99
C THR A 5 -2.28 15.06 18.63
N ARG A 6 -2.53 13.84 19.13
CA ARG A 6 -1.74 12.66 18.77
C ARG A 6 -1.80 12.37 17.27
N ASP A 7 -2.99 12.43 16.68
CA ASP A 7 -3.18 12.19 15.24
C ASP A 7 -2.54 13.29 14.40
N ARG A 8 -2.69 14.56 14.79
CA ARG A 8 -2.00 15.68 14.10
C ARG A 8 -0.48 15.54 14.09
N ILE A 9 0.10 15.05 15.19
CA ILE A 9 1.54 14.76 15.27
C ILE A 9 1.91 13.65 14.27
N ILE A 10 1.14 12.56 14.23
CA ILE A 10 1.40 11.45 13.31
C ILE A 10 1.31 11.93 11.87
N ASP A 11 0.24 12.63 11.49
CA ASP A 11 0.02 13.14 10.13
C ASP A 11 1.19 14.03 9.68
N ALA A 12 1.54 15.04 10.50
CA ALA A 12 2.65 15.94 10.22
C ALA A 12 4.00 15.21 10.13
N ALA A 13 4.24 14.23 11.00
CA ALA A 13 5.47 13.47 11.00
C ALA A 13 5.60 12.58 9.75
N MET A 14 4.53 11.86 9.37
CA MET A 14 4.54 11.00 8.18
C MET A 14 4.77 11.79 6.90
N GLU A 15 4.13 12.95 6.76
CA GLU A 15 4.38 13.85 5.62
C GLU A 15 5.85 14.29 5.57
N LEU A 16 6.39 14.76 6.70
CA LEU A 16 7.78 15.24 6.78
C LEU A 16 8.79 14.12 6.57
N PHE A 17 8.55 12.92 7.12
CA PHE A 17 9.39 11.75 6.88
C PHE A 17 9.39 11.35 5.41
N GLY A 18 8.22 11.37 4.75
CA GLY A 18 8.11 11.03 3.32
C GLY A 18 8.79 12.05 2.41
N ARG A 19 8.90 13.32 2.85
CA ARG A 19 9.51 14.41 2.07
C ARG A 19 11.00 14.59 2.32
N ASN A 20 11.43 14.54 3.58
CA ASN A 20 12.78 14.89 4.02
C ASN A 20 13.59 13.68 4.50
N GLY A 21 12.98 12.50 4.55
CA GLY A 21 13.50 11.32 5.25
C GLY A 21 13.42 11.45 6.78
N TYR A 22 13.58 10.33 7.46
CA TYR A 22 13.54 10.28 8.93
C TYR A 22 14.68 11.12 9.54
N LYS A 23 15.90 11.03 9.03
CA LYS A 23 17.06 11.79 9.54
C LYS A 23 16.93 13.30 9.31
N GLY A 24 16.40 13.71 8.15
CA GLY A 24 16.22 15.11 7.79
C GLY A 24 15.07 15.82 8.51
N THR A 25 14.25 15.06 9.25
CA THR A 25 13.12 15.59 10.01
C THR A 25 13.45 15.72 11.49
N SER A 26 13.35 16.94 12.03
CA SER A 26 13.53 17.25 13.45
C SER A 26 12.19 17.25 14.22
N ILE A 27 12.27 17.03 15.54
CA ILE A 27 11.11 17.13 16.43
C ILE A 27 10.45 18.52 16.33
N THR A 28 11.24 19.58 16.31
CA THR A 28 10.75 20.97 16.21
C THR A 28 9.97 21.22 14.92
N GLN A 29 10.39 20.63 13.79
CA GLN A 29 9.62 20.70 12.54
C GLN A 29 8.28 19.98 12.66
N ILE A 30 8.25 18.80 13.29
CA ILE A 30 7.01 18.04 13.52
C ILE A 30 6.07 18.84 14.43
N GLU A 31 6.58 19.39 15.53
CA GLU A 31 5.78 20.22 16.45
C GLU A 31 5.16 21.41 15.72
N SER A 32 5.96 22.15 14.95
CA SER A 32 5.48 23.28 14.15
C SER A 32 4.37 22.87 13.19
N ALA A 33 4.59 21.82 12.40
CA ALA A 33 3.64 21.32 11.42
C ALA A 33 2.36 20.76 12.06
N ALA A 34 2.46 20.14 13.24
CA ALA A 34 1.32 19.64 14.00
C ALA A 34 0.53 20.74 14.72
N GLY A 35 0.97 22.01 14.66
CA GLY A 35 0.34 23.12 15.39
C GLY A 35 0.62 23.13 16.89
N LEU A 36 1.79 22.61 17.29
CA LEU A 36 2.35 22.72 18.64
C LEU A 36 3.38 23.85 18.68
N THR A 37 3.72 24.33 19.88
CA THR A 37 4.80 25.30 20.06
C THR A 37 6.15 24.63 19.76
N PRO A 38 6.91 25.08 18.74
CA PRO A 38 8.16 24.45 18.35
C PRO A 38 9.20 24.52 19.47
N GLY A 39 9.83 23.40 19.80
CA GLY A 39 10.88 23.31 20.82
C GLY A 39 10.37 23.31 22.26
N ALA A 40 9.05 23.39 22.48
CA ALA A 40 8.46 23.35 23.82
C ALA A 40 8.37 21.92 24.40
N GLY A 41 8.68 20.90 23.60
CA GLY A 41 8.60 19.50 24.02
C GLY A 41 7.17 18.95 24.08
N GLY A 42 6.21 19.63 23.45
CA GLY A 42 4.81 19.24 23.43
C GLY A 42 4.58 17.85 22.81
N ILE A 43 5.45 17.45 21.89
CA ILE A 43 5.41 16.10 21.30
C ILE A 43 5.66 15.01 22.35
N TYR A 44 6.48 15.27 23.36
CA TYR A 44 6.92 14.27 24.34
C TYR A 44 5.83 13.88 25.33
N HIS A 45 4.74 14.67 25.40
CA HIS A 45 3.53 14.29 26.10
C HIS A 45 2.76 13.16 25.41
N HIS A 46 2.97 12.97 24.10
CA HIS A 46 2.28 11.96 23.29
C HIS A 46 3.19 10.81 22.86
N PHE A 47 4.48 11.08 22.63
CA PHE A 47 5.42 10.10 22.11
C PHE A 47 6.79 10.22 22.80
N ARG A 48 7.36 9.08 23.19
CA ARG A 48 8.64 9.04 23.92
C ARG A 48 9.84 9.40 23.04
N SER A 49 9.72 9.29 21.73
CA SER A 49 10.79 9.55 20.78
C SER A 49 10.23 9.81 19.38
N LYS A 50 11.08 10.35 18.48
CA LYS A 50 10.76 10.46 17.04
C LYS A 50 10.46 9.10 16.40
N GLU A 51 11.10 8.06 16.90
CA GLU A 51 10.92 6.68 16.45
C GLU A 51 9.54 6.17 16.85
N ALA A 52 9.09 6.45 18.08
CA ALA A 52 7.75 6.10 18.53
C ALA A 52 6.66 6.78 17.69
N VAL A 53 6.91 7.98 17.16
CA VAL A 53 6.00 8.65 16.22
C VAL A 53 5.95 7.90 14.89
N LEU A 54 7.11 7.53 14.34
CA LEU A 54 7.20 6.76 13.10
C LEU A 54 6.50 5.40 13.22
N SER A 55 6.80 4.65 14.28
CA SER A 55 6.17 3.34 14.53
C SER A 55 4.65 3.47 14.65
N ALA A 56 4.15 4.47 15.38
CA ALA A 56 2.71 4.69 15.50
C ALA A 56 2.05 5.11 14.18
N GLY A 57 2.76 5.86 13.33
CA GLY A 57 2.31 6.16 11.98
C GLY A 57 2.18 4.90 11.13
N ILE A 58 3.26 4.11 11.07
CA ILE A 58 3.30 2.83 10.37
C ILE A 58 2.18 1.89 10.83
N GLU A 59 2.04 1.68 12.14
CA GLU A 59 1.01 0.82 12.73
C GLU A 59 -0.40 1.27 12.35
N ARG A 60 -0.70 2.58 12.45
CA ARG A 60 -1.99 3.14 12.04
C ARG A 60 -2.32 2.86 10.57
N HIS A 61 -1.31 2.93 9.70
CA HIS A 61 -1.51 2.61 8.28
C HIS A 61 -1.71 1.11 8.04
N LEU A 62 -0.93 0.26 8.71
CA LEU A 62 -1.06 -1.19 8.60
C LEU A 62 -2.44 -1.68 9.09
N ASP A 63 -2.95 -1.12 10.18
CA ASP A 63 -4.31 -1.40 10.67
C ASP A 63 -5.38 -1.04 9.62
N ARG A 64 -5.20 0.09 8.94
CA ARG A 64 -6.10 0.55 7.88
C ARG A 64 -6.10 -0.42 6.69
N VAL A 65 -4.91 -0.80 6.23
CA VAL A 65 -4.74 -1.76 5.13
C VAL A 65 -5.33 -3.12 5.50
N SER A 66 -5.14 -3.58 6.74
CA SER A 66 -5.75 -4.84 7.22
C SER A 66 -7.27 -4.79 7.17
N ALA A 67 -7.88 -3.72 7.68
CA ALA A 67 -9.34 -3.58 7.68
C ALA A 67 -9.93 -3.54 6.27
N LEU A 68 -9.23 -2.90 5.33
CA LEU A 68 -9.68 -2.79 3.94
C LEU A 68 -9.55 -4.15 3.21
N ARG A 69 -8.54 -4.96 3.54
CA ARG A 69 -8.41 -6.33 3.00
C ARG A 69 -9.53 -7.24 3.46
N ASP A 70 -9.93 -7.13 4.73
CA ASP A 70 -11.06 -7.89 5.26
C ASP A 70 -12.33 -7.59 4.48
N ILE A 71 -12.56 -6.32 4.12
CA ILE A 71 -13.67 -5.90 3.25
C ILE A 71 -13.59 -6.56 1.87
N ARG A 72 -12.41 -6.61 1.24
CA ARG A 72 -12.24 -7.30 -0.06
C ARG A 72 -12.58 -8.79 0.05
N HIS A 73 -12.18 -9.47 1.12
CA HIS A 73 -12.51 -10.90 1.33
C HIS A 73 -14.02 -11.15 1.41
N VAL A 74 -14.81 -10.18 1.87
CA VAL A 74 -16.28 -10.27 1.88
C VAL A 74 -16.87 -10.27 0.46
N PHE A 75 -16.17 -9.69 -0.53
CA PHE A 75 -16.61 -9.65 -1.93
C PHE A 75 -16.08 -10.81 -2.79
N ALA A 76 -15.28 -11.73 -2.22
CA ALA A 76 -14.86 -12.93 -2.94
C ALA A 76 -16.07 -13.81 -3.26
N GLY A 77 -16.20 -14.28 -4.51
CA GLY A 77 -17.36 -15.02 -4.99
C GLY A 77 -18.53 -14.14 -5.44
N VAL A 78 -18.38 -12.81 -5.44
CA VAL A 78 -19.43 -11.88 -5.88
C VAL A 78 -19.29 -11.57 -7.37
N GLY A 79 -20.01 -12.32 -8.20
CA GLY A 79 -20.14 -12.08 -9.63
C GLY A 79 -19.29 -13.02 -10.49
N ASP A 80 -19.04 -12.60 -11.73
CA ASP A 80 -18.15 -13.34 -12.64
C ASP A 80 -16.68 -12.95 -12.44
N LEU A 81 -15.77 -13.74 -13.03
CA LEU A 81 -14.33 -13.50 -12.93
C LEU A 81 -13.92 -12.07 -13.33
N ARG A 82 -14.58 -11.47 -14.32
CA ARG A 82 -14.29 -10.10 -14.74
C ARG A 82 -14.66 -9.08 -13.67
N THR A 83 -15.81 -9.28 -13.02
CA THR A 83 -16.29 -8.44 -11.93
C THR A 83 -15.30 -8.49 -10.76
N GLU A 84 -14.87 -9.69 -10.35
CA GLU A 84 -13.92 -9.86 -9.25
C GLU A 84 -12.54 -9.23 -9.56
N LEU A 85 -12.04 -9.41 -10.78
CA LEU A 85 -10.81 -8.76 -11.25
C LEU A 85 -10.95 -7.23 -11.24
N THR A 86 -12.10 -6.70 -11.69
CA THR A 86 -12.36 -5.26 -11.71
C THR A 86 -12.36 -4.68 -10.29
N LEU A 87 -13.04 -5.34 -9.34
CA LEU A 87 -13.06 -4.93 -7.94
C LEU A 87 -11.66 -4.99 -7.34
N THR A 88 -10.91 -6.05 -7.60
CA THR A 88 -9.53 -6.22 -7.12
C THR A 88 -8.63 -5.09 -7.62
N ALA A 89 -8.70 -4.75 -8.92
CA ALA A 89 -7.88 -3.70 -9.50
C ALA A 89 -8.21 -2.32 -8.92
N ARG A 90 -9.51 -1.97 -8.87
CA ARG A 90 -9.95 -0.67 -8.30
C ARG A 90 -9.59 -0.54 -6.84
N TYR A 91 -9.75 -1.62 -6.08
CA TYR A 91 -9.37 -1.67 -4.68
C TYR A 91 -7.86 -1.47 -4.52
N ALA A 92 -7.04 -2.25 -5.23
CA ALA A 92 -5.58 -2.12 -5.18
C ALA A 92 -5.10 -0.71 -5.53
N LEU A 93 -5.67 -0.10 -6.58
CA LEU A 93 -5.38 1.28 -6.95
C LEU A 93 -5.79 2.25 -5.83
N THR A 94 -7.00 2.12 -5.29
CA THR A 94 -7.46 3.00 -4.20
C THR A 94 -6.54 2.91 -2.98
N GLU A 95 -6.17 1.70 -2.55
CA GLU A 95 -5.24 1.49 -1.43
C GLU A 95 -3.89 2.17 -1.69
N LEU A 96 -3.34 2.03 -2.89
CA LEU A 96 -2.04 2.61 -3.22
C LEU A 96 -2.02 4.14 -3.20
N ASP A 97 -3.14 4.78 -3.56
CA ASP A 97 -3.26 6.23 -3.46
C ASP A 97 -3.34 6.70 -2.01
N HIS A 98 -4.07 5.97 -1.16
CA HIS A 98 -4.19 6.28 0.26
C HIS A 98 -2.86 6.08 1.00
N GLU A 99 -2.06 5.11 0.58
CA GLU A 99 -0.80 4.73 1.26
C GLU A 99 0.46 5.34 0.60
N ALA A 100 0.30 6.28 -0.34
CA ALA A 100 1.42 6.89 -1.06
C ALA A 100 2.43 7.60 -0.14
N GLU A 101 1.99 8.17 0.98
CA GLU A 101 2.87 8.79 1.98
C GLU A 101 3.72 7.75 2.72
N LEU A 102 3.08 6.67 3.17
CA LEU A 102 3.77 5.56 3.82
C LEU A 102 4.75 4.87 2.86
N LEU A 103 4.35 4.65 1.61
CA LEU A 103 5.24 4.10 0.58
C LEU A 103 6.48 4.96 0.37
N ARG A 104 6.34 6.30 0.40
CA ARG A 104 7.48 7.22 0.34
C ARG A 104 8.38 7.09 1.56
N VAL A 105 7.81 7.02 2.76
CA VAL A 105 8.57 6.80 4.01
C VAL A 105 9.32 5.48 3.95
N VAL A 106 8.63 4.39 3.64
CA VAL A 106 9.20 3.04 3.53
C VAL A 106 10.30 3.02 2.48
N ALA A 107 10.10 3.59 1.29
CA ALA A 107 11.10 3.63 0.24
C ALA A 107 12.34 4.47 0.62
N SER A 108 12.14 5.59 1.33
CA SER A 108 13.23 6.42 1.86
C SER A 108 14.07 5.67 2.90
N GLU A 109 13.40 4.99 3.83
CA GLU A 109 14.06 4.40 4.99
C GLU A 109 14.52 2.95 4.78
N ALA A 110 13.92 2.18 3.88
CA ALA A 110 14.28 0.77 3.67
C ALA A 110 15.75 0.55 3.30
N ARG A 111 16.40 1.53 2.65
CA ARG A 111 17.84 1.45 2.32
C ARG A 111 18.74 1.95 3.45
N SER A 112 18.29 2.91 4.24
CA SER A 112 19.12 3.63 5.20
C SER A 112 18.97 3.09 6.62
N ARG A 113 17.79 2.57 6.96
CA ARG A 113 17.33 2.09 8.26
C ARG A 113 16.28 0.97 8.11
N PRO A 114 16.64 -0.17 7.51
CA PRO A 114 15.71 -1.28 7.29
C PRO A 114 15.07 -1.78 8.60
N GLU A 115 15.73 -1.64 9.74
CA GLU A 115 15.21 -2.04 11.05
C GLU A 115 13.97 -1.24 11.49
N LEU A 116 13.77 -0.02 10.96
CA LEU A 116 12.62 0.82 11.32
C LEU A 116 11.36 0.50 10.53
N VAL A 117 11.52 -0.09 9.34
CA VAL A 117 10.43 -0.28 8.38
C VAL A 117 10.30 -1.73 7.89
N GLY A 118 11.18 -2.64 8.30
CA GLY A 118 11.23 -4.01 7.79
C GLY A 118 9.91 -4.76 7.96
N ASP A 119 9.32 -4.70 9.16
CA ASP A 119 8.02 -5.30 9.44
C ASP A 119 6.91 -4.65 8.59
N ALA A 120 6.97 -3.33 8.43
CA ALA A 120 6.03 -2.61 7.57
C ALA A 120 6.16 -3.06 6.11
N VAL A 121 7.38 -3.19 5.57
CA VAL A 121 7.62 -3.67 4.20
C VAL A 121 7.01 -5.05 4.00
N HIS A 122 7.28 -5.99 4.92
CA HIS A 122 6.72 -7.33 4.84
C HIS A 122 5.19 -7.32 4.93
N GLN A 123 4.62 -6.53 5.83
CA GLN A 123 3.17 -6.46 6.02
C GLN A 123 2.42 -5.63 4.97
N LEU A 124 3.04 -4.65 4.31
CA LEU A 124 2.40 -3.90 3.22
C LEU A 124 2.47 -4.64 1.90
N ILE A 125 3.68 -5.08 1.55
CA ILE A 125 3.95 -5.69 0.25
C ILE A 125 3.53 -7.15 0.31
N GLY A 126 4.18 -7.96 1.15
CA GLY A 126 4.03 -9.42 1.15
C GLY A 126 2.57 -9.88 1.22
N SER A 127 1.86 -9.43 2.23
CA SER A 127 0.46 -9.84 2.45
C SER A 127 -0.52 -9.39 1.34
N THR A 128 -0.24 -8.32 0.59
CA THR A 128 -1.06 -7.94 -0.58
C THR A 128 -0.91 -8.97 -1.70
N PHE A 129 0.34 -9.36 -1.98
CA PHE A 129 0.66 -10.38 -2.98
C PHE A 129 0.17 -11.77 -2.56
N GLU A 130 0.38 -12.15 -1.31
CA GLU A 130 -0.08 -13.42 -0.75
C GLU A 130 -1.60 -13.54 -0.80
N ALA A 131 -2.33 -12.49 -0.44
CA ALA A 131 -3.79 -12.55 -0.44
C ALA A 131 -4.37 -12.64 -1.87
N PHE A 132 -3.73 -12.01 -2.86
CA PHE A 132 -4.13 -12.18 -4.26
C PHE A 132 -3.74 -13.56 -4.81
N SER A 133 -2.57 -14.09 -4.44
CA SER A 133 -2.19 -15.48 -4.75
C SER A 133 -3.17 -16.49 -4.14
N SER A 134 -3.62 -16.26 -2.90
CA SER A 134 -4.68 -17.09 -2.30
C SER A 134 -5.97 -17.04 -3.10
N TRP A 135 -6.47 -15.84 -3.44
CA TRP A 135 -7.67 -15.71 -4.26
C TRP A 135 -7.54 -16.40 -5.62
N LEU A 136 -6.38 -16.31 -6.28
CA LEU A 136 -6.11 -17.01 -7.54
C LEU A 136 -6.20 -18.54 -7.40
N ARG A 137 -5.72 -19.09 -6.30
CA ARG A 137 -5.83 -20.53 -6.00
C ARG A 137 -7.27 -20.92 -5.69
N ASP A 138 -7.92 -20.18 -4.81
CA ASP A 138 -9.21 -20.57 -4.22
C ASP A 138 -10.39 -20.29 -5.16
N SER A 139 -10.37 -19.17 -5.89
CA SER A 139 -11.49 -18.69 -6.71
C SER A 139 -11.30 -18.96 -8.21
N ALA A 140 -10.05 -19.02 -8.68
CA ALA A 140 -9.73 -19.23 -10.10
C ALA A 140 -9.07 -20.59 -10.40
N ASP A 141 -8.96 -21.47 -9.40
CA ASP A 141 -8.40 -22.84 -9.51
C ASP A 141 -6.99 -22.88 -10.16
N VAL A 142 -6.16 -21.90 -9.82
CA VAL A 142 -4.80 -21.78 -10.35
C VAL A 142 -3.81 -22.56 -9.46
N PRO A 143 -2.90 -23.38 -10.03
CA PRO A 143 -1.83 -24.04 -9.27
C PRO A 143 -0.94 -23.02 -8.52
N ALA A 144 -0.44 -23.40 -7.34
CA ALA A 144 0.22 -22.46 -6.42
C ALA A 144 1.43 -21.72 -7.01
N ASP A 145 2.33 -22.45 -7.68
CA ASP A 145 3.52 -21.88 -8.33
C ASP A 145 3.14 -20.84 -9.40
N ARG A 146 2.07 -21.12 -10.14
CA ARG A 146 1.54 -20.22 -11.16
C ARG A 146 0.76 -19.06 -10.56
N ALA A 147 0.03 -19.27 -9.47
CA ALA A 147 -0.68 -18.23 -8.75
C ALA A 147 0.29 -17.18 -8.20
N ASP A 148 1.42 -17.60 -7.63
CA ASP A 148 2.47 -16.70 -7.14
C ASP A 148 3.09 -15.88 -8.28
N ALA A 149 3.37 -16.52 -9.42
CA ALA A 149 3.89 -15.83 -10.60
C ALA A 149 2.88 -14.81 -11.18
N ILE A 150 1.60 -15.21 -11.30
CA ILE A 150 0.53 -14.33 -11.77
C ILE A 150 0.30 -13.18 -10.79
N ALA A 151 0.31 -13.43 -9.48
CA ALA A 151 0.16 -12.38 -8.47
C ALA A 151 1.31 -11.38 -8.56
N SER A 152 2.54 -11.88 -8.67
CA SER A 152 3.76 -11.07 -8.81
C SER A 152 3.70 -10.12 -10.00
N VAL A 153 3.33 -10.64 -11.18
CA VAL A 153 3.25 -9.84 -12.41
C VAL A 153 2.00 -8.97 -12.45
N GLY A 154 0.85 -9.54 -12.09
CA GLY A 154 -0.47 -8.90 -12.15
C GLY A 154 -0.54 -7.69 -11.22
N LEU A 155 -0.29 -7.86 -9.92
CA LEU A 155 -0.26 -6.73 -9.00
C LEU A 155 0.92 -5.80 -9.28
N GLY A 156 2.07 -6.34 -9.69
CA GLY A 156 3.24 -5.55 -10.08
C GLY A 156 2.92 -4.51 -11.16
N ALA A 157 2.10 -4.86 -12.14
CA ALA A 157 1.66 -3.93 -13.19
C ALA A 157 0.85 -2.75 -12.62
N LEU A 158 -0.11 -3.00 -11.72
CA LEU A 158 -0.90 -1.93 -11.08
C LEU A 158 -0.01 -1.05 -10.19
N LEU A 159 0.83 -1.69 -9.37
CA LEU A 159 1.79 -1.03 -8.48
C LEU A 159 2.73 -0.10 -9.24
N SER A 160 3.26 -0.54 -10.39
CA SER A 160 4.23 0.23 -11.16
C SER A 160 3.73 1.63 -11.53
N SER A 161 2.46 1.75 -11.95
CA SER A 161 1.86 3.03 -12.34
C SER A 161 1.80 4.04 -11.18
N ARG A 162 1.63 3.56 -9.95
CA ARG A 162 1.51 4.40 -8.75
C ARG A 162 2.85 4.63 -8.10
N LEU A 163 3.74 3.64 -8.09
CA LEU A 163 5.10 3.79 -7.58
C LEU A 163 5.89 4.81 -8.40
N LEU A 164 5.78 4.82 -9.73
CA LEU A 164 6.44 5.82 -10.57
C LEU A 164 5.97 7.24 -10.23
N ARG A 165 4.65 7.43 -10.06
CA ARG A 165 4.09 8.72 -9.66
C ARG A 165 4.49 9.13 -8.25
N ALA A 166 4.33 8.24 -7.27
CA ALA A 166 4.57 8.53 -5.86
C ALA A 166 6.06 8.73 -5.53
N LEU A 167 6.96 7.96 -6.15
CA LEU A 167 8.38 7.96 -5.80
C LEU A 167 9.24 8.80 -6.75
N LEU A 168 8.88 8.86 -8.03
CA LEU A 168 9.68 9.54 -9.05
C LEU A 168 8.99 10.77 -9.63
N SER A 169 7.78 11.11 -9.16
CA SER A 169 6.98 12.24 -9.69
C SER A 169 6.84 12.21 -11.21
N THR A 170 6.82 11.00 -11.79
CA THR A 170 6.74 10.79 -13.23
C THR A 170 5.58 9.88 -13.56
N ASP A 171 4.94 10.18 -14.67
CA ASP A 171 3.95 9.33 -15.29
C ASP A 171 4.25 9.26 -16.79
N PRO A 172 4.91 8.19 -17.27
CA PRO A 172 5.32 8.11 -18.67
C PRO A 172 4.10 8.14 -19.60
N PHE A 173 2.94 7.68 -19.11
CA PHE A 173 1.67 7.71 -19.81
C PHE A 173 0.55 8.00 -18.81
N PRO A 174 -0.01 9.22 -18.79
CA PRO A 174 -1.12 9.58 -17.90
C PRO A 174 -2.41 8.89 -18.33
N ILE A 175 -2.52 7.60 -17.98
CA ILE A 175 -3.68 6.74 -18.23
C ILE A 175 -4.65 6.95 -17.07
N ASP A 176 -5.93 7.19 -17.38
CA ASP A 176 -6.98 7.22 -16.37
C ASP A 176 -7.21 5.84 -15.75
N ASP A 177 -7.72 5.82 -14.51
CA ASP A 177 -7.87 4.57 -13.77
C ASP A 177 -8.84 3.59 -14.45
N ASP A 178 -9.84 4.07 -15.19
CA ASP A 178 -10.81 3.20 -15.87
C ASP A 178 -10.18 2.45 -17.05
N ALA A 179 -9.37 3.15 -17.86
CA ALA A 179 -8.61 2.58 -18.96
C ALA A 179 -7.54 1.60 -18.45
N LEU A 180 -6.86 1.94 -17.35
CA LEU A 180 -5.88 1.06 -16.70
C LEU A 180 -6.53 -0.22 -16.16
N VAL A 181 -7.64 -0.08 -15.43
CA VAL A 181 -8.40 -1.21 -14.86
C VAL A 181 -8.92 -2.11 -15.98
N THR A 182 -9.53 -1.54 -17.02
CA THR A 182 -10.07 -2.32 -18.14
C THR A 182 -8.97 -3.12 -18.84
N THR A 183 -7.84 -2.47 -19.12
CA THR A 183 -6.69 -3.12 -19.76
C THR A 183 -6.13 -4.26 -18.89
N TRP A 184 -5.98 -4.01 -17.59
CA TRP A 184 -5.49 -5.00 -16.64
C TRP A 184 -6.43 -6.20 -16.53
N VAL A 185 -7.75 -5.96 -16.44
CA VAL A 185 -8.77 -7.01 -16.38
C VAL A 185 -8.73 -7.88 -17.62
N ASP A 186 -8.60 -7.30 -18.81
CA ASP A 186 -8.52 -8.07 -20.06
C ASP A 186 -7.26 -8.94 -20.13
N MET A 187 -6.12 -8.41 -19.69
CA MET A 187 -4.86 -9.18 -19.59
C MET A 187 -5.00 -10.35 -18.62
N MET A 188 -5.49 -10.09 -17.40
CA MET A 188 -5.65 -11.11 -16.37
C MET A 188 -6.67 -12.18 -16.76
N HIS A 189 -7.83 -11.76 -17.27
CA HIS A 189 -8.85 -12.68 -17.75
C HIS A 189 -8.31 -13.57 -18.88
N GLY A 190 -7.53 -13.02 -19.82
CA GLY A 190 -6.86 -13.79 -20.86
C GLY A 190 -5.88 -14.84 -20.33
N VAL A 191 -5.09 -14.50 -19.31
CA VAL A 191 -4.15 -15.42 -18.65
C VAL A 191 -4.88 -16.56 -17.92
N LEU A 192 -5.95 -16.22 -17.19
CA LEU A 192 -6.69 -17.19 -16.38
C LEU A 192 -7.51 -18.14 -17.24
N THR A 193 -8.17 -17.64 -18.29
CA THR A 193 -8.99 -18.49 -19.18
C THR A 193 -8.18 -19.38 -20.12
N ARG A 194 -6.96 -18.99 -20.53
CA ARG A 194 -6.06 -19.90 -21.27
C ARG A 194 -5.55 -21.04 -20.40
N SER A 195 -5.35 -20.79 -19.10
CA SER A 195 -4.89 -21.83 -18.16
C SER A 195 -5.90 -22.97 -18.03
N ALA A 196 -7.21 -22.65 -18.02
CA ALA A 196 -8.29 -23.64 -17.97
C ALA A 196 -8.36 -24.57 -19.20
N ARG A 197 -7.79 -24.17 -20.34
CA ARG A 197 -7.78 -24.97 -21.58
C ARG A 197 -6.58 -25.92 -21.71
N SER A 198 -5.62 -25.84 -20.78
CA SER A 198 -4.36 -26.60 -20.84
C SER A 198 -4.29 -27.77 -19.86
N GLY A 199 -5.43 -28.27 -19.36
CA GLY A 199 -5.50 -29.48 -18.52
C GLY A 199 -4.95 -30.73 -19.24
N PRO A 200 -4.43 -31.73 -18.50
CA PRO A 200 -3.45 -32.69 -19.01
C PRO A 200 -4.02 -33.57 -20.12
N ALA A 201 -3.23 -33.75 -21.18
CA ALA A 201 -3.39 -34.81 -22.17
C ALA A 201 -2.93 -36.16 -21.61
#